data_AF-A0A8J5M937-F1
#
_entry.id   AF-A0A8J5M937-F1
#
_cell.length_a   1.000
_cell.length_b   1.000
_cell.length_c   1.000
_cell.angle_alpha   90.00
_cell.angle_beta   90.00
_cell.angle_gamma   90.00
#
_symmetry.space_group_name_H-M   'P 1'
#
loop_
_entity.id
_entity.type
_entity.pdbx_description
1 polymer ?
#
loop_
_entity_poly.entity_id
_entity_poly.type
_entity_poly.pdbx_seq_one_letter_code
_entity_poly.pdbx_strand_id
1 'polypeptide(L)'
;MASVADLLRDFESLLVHKHRFALGDVVICLQAITHDLQDVQRALTVESASAVPLDNKSPDVLTRISGHLEHLVALVPSFLGERELALLLSALHDFGQLSNTLGTHPKLQESMESLYCHSKALNAAVARDAAVISLLTTKRDHFAKFLDEAVQVLQNSHSRRLEQYQEAIEQFTAEFKLALEDEHLQRVKQLQFDIQTIETSMSTMLLPHFEICRTITTANAQVQSVGSTFSKAERGDIDTFVCTAAKLKNGDMAFRR
;
A
#
# COMPACT_ATOMS: atom_id res chain seq x y z
N MET A 1 1.13 -7.09 -9.51
CA MET A 1 -0.31 -7.31 -9.68
C MET A 1 -0.74 -6.47 -10.86
N ALA A 2 -1.45 -7.04 -11.84
CA ALA A 2 -1.97 -6.26 -12.97
C ALA A 2 -2.89 -5.16 -12.44
N SER A 3 -2.78 -3.94 -12.97
CA SER A 3 -3.70 -2.86 -12.60
C SER A 3 -5.08 -3.13 -13.21
N VAL A 4 -6.13 -2.51 -12.65
CA VAL A 4 -7.50 -2.59 -13.21
C VAL A 4 -7.51 -2.13 -14.68
N ALA A 5 -6.71 -1.12 -15.00
CA ALA A 5 -6.56 -0.61 -16.36
C ALA A 5 -5.92 -1.64 -17.31
N ASP A 6 -4.94 -2.42 -16.83
CA ASP A 6 -4.32 -3.48 -17.63
C ASP A 6 -5.31 -4.60 -17.94
N LEU A 7 -6.09 -5.02 -16.94
CA LEU A 7 -7.13 -6.05 -17.11
C LEU A 7 -8.21 -5.63 -18.11
N LEU A 8 -8.65 -4.38 -18.05
CA LEU A 8 -9.62 -3.84 -19.00
C LEU A 8 -9.05 -3.83 -20.43
N ARG A 9 -7.80 -3.41 -20.59
CA ARG A 9 -7.12 -3.39 -21.90
C ARG A 9 -6.95 -4.79 -22.49
N ASP A 10 -6.57 -5.77 -21.67
CA ASP A 10 -6.45 -7.17 -22.09
C ASP A 10 -7.81 -7.72 -22.54
N PHE A 11 -8.87 -7.36 -21.81
CA PHE A 11 -10.24 -7.76 -22.15
C PHE A 11 -10.73 -7.11 -23.46
N GLU A 12 -10.45 -5.83 -23.68
CA GLU A 12 -10.74 -5.14 -24.93
C GLU A 12 -10.05 -5.82 -26.13
N SER A 13 -8.76 -6.15 -25.98
CA SER A 13 -8.00 -6.88 -27.01
C SER A 13 -8.63 -8.24 -27.33
N LEU A 14 -9.02 -8.99 -26.29
CA LEU A 14 -9.70 -10.29 -26.44
C LEU A 14 -11.05 -10.14 -27.15
N LEU A 15 -11.82 -9.11 -26.81
CA LEU A 15 -13.11 -8.83 -27.42
C LEU A 15 -12.98 -8.56 -28.92
N VAL A 16 -12.05 -7.67 -29.31
CA VAL A 16 -11.78 -7.38 -30.72
C VAL A 16 -11.28 -8.62 -31.44
N HIS A 17 -10.34 -9.37 -30.85
CA HIS A 17 -9.84 -10.60 -31.45
C HIS A 17 -10.93 -11.64 -31.68
N LYS A 18 -11.83 -11.81 -30.71
CA LYS A 18 -12.94 -12.78 -30.80
C LYS A 18 -13.95 -12.43 -31.89
N HIS A 19 -14.21 -11.15 -32.13
CA HIS A 19 -15.22 -10.69 -33.10
C HIS A 19 -14.59 -10.17 -34.40
N ARG A 20 -13.28 -10.37 -34.62
CA ARG A 20 -12.54 -9.87 -35.78
C ARG A 20 -13.11 -10.26 -37.14
N PHE A 21 -13.77 -11.43 -37.24
CA PHE A 21 -14.41 -11.87 -38.47
C PHE A 21 -15.76 -11.19 -38.69
N ALA A 22 -16.52 -10.97 -37.62
CA ALA A 22 -17.78 -10.23 -37.68
C ALA A 22 -17.54 -8.74 -37.95
N LEU A 23 -16.40 -8.20 -37.50
CA LEU A 23 -15.95 -6.83 -37.75
C LEU A 23 -14.94 -6.74 -38.90
N GLY A 24 -14.90 -7.73 -39.79
CA GLY A 24 -13.86 -7.84 -40.82
C GLY A 24 -13.77 -6.60 -41.69
N ASP A 25 -14.92 -6.10 -42.15
CA ASP A 25 -14.98 -4.89 -42.99
C ASP A 25 -14.50 -3.65 -42.25
N VAL A 26 -14.86 -3.49 -40.97
CA VAL A 26 -14.39 -2.39 -40.11
C VAL A 26 -12.87 -2.45 -39.95
N VAL A 27 -12.31 -3.64 -39.67
CA VAL A 27 -10.87 -3.86 -39.52
C VAL A 27 -10.12 -3.55 -40.81
N ILE A 28 -10.63 -4.01 -41.96
CA ILE A 28 -10.03 -3.72 -43.28
C ILE A 28 -10.04 -2.21 -43.55
N CYS A 29 -11.16 -1.53 -43.30
CA CYS A 29 -11.25 -0.08 -43.48
C CYS A 29 -10.27 0.68 -42.57
N LEU A 30 -10.12 0.27 -41.31
CA LEU A 30 -9.15 0.89 -40.39
C LEU A 30 -7.70 0.66 -40.82
N GLN A 31 -7.37 -0.52 -41.35
CA GLN A 31 -6.05 -0.79 -41.91
C GLN A 31 -5.77 0.09 -43.14
N ALA A 32 -6.75 0.23 -44.04
CA ALA A 32 -6.64 1.10 -45.20
C ALA A 32 -6.48 2.58 -44.81
N ILE A 33 -7.29 3.07 -43.87
CA ILE A 33 -7.17 4.43 -43.32
C ILE A 33 -5.78 4.63 -42.68
N THR A 34 -5.28 3.67 -41.91
CA THR A 34 -3.95 3.79 -41.29
C THR A 34 -2.86 3.91 -42.36
N HIS A 35 -3.00 3.19 -43.49
CA HIS A 35 -2.09 3.32 -44.62
C HIS A 35 -2.20 4.68 -45.30
N ASP A 36 -3.42 5.15 -45.57
CA ASP A 36 -3.66 6.46 -46.17
C ASP A 36 -3.11 7.59 -45.31
N LEU A 37 -3.25 7.51 -43.98
CA LEU A 37 -2.68 8.51 -43.06
C LEU A 37 -1.15 8.57 -43.16
N GLN A 38 -0.50 7.43 -43.35
CA GLN A 38 0.94 7.38 -43.60
C GLN A 38 1.31 7.94 -44.98
N ASP A 39 0.49 7.70 -46.00
CA ASP A 39 0.67 8.27 -47.35
C ASP A 39 0.52 9.79 -47.33
N VAL A 40 -0.51 10.29 -46.65
CA VAL A 40 -0.74 11.72 -46.40
C VAL A 40 0.44 12.33 -45.65
N GLN A 41 0.94 11.68 -44.60
CA GLN A 41 2.12 12.14 -43.86
C GLN A 41 3.35 12.25 -44.76
N ARG A 42 3.60 11.22 -45.58
CA ARG A 42 4.70 11.21 -46.55
C ARG A 42 4.55 12.32 -47.59
N ALA A 43 3.36 12.50 -48.17
CA ALA A 43 3.09 13.58 -49.12
C ALA A 43 3.33 14.96 -48.49
N LEU A 44 2.84 15.20 -47.27
CA LEU A 44 3.06 16.46 -46.53
C LEU A 44 4.54 16.74 -46.27
N THR A 45 5.34 15.73 -45.91
CA THR A 45 6.79 15.93 -45.71
C THR A 45 7.53 16.31 -47.00
N VAL A 46 7.15 15.72 -48.14
CA VAL A 46 7.74 16.03 -49.45
C VAL A 46 7.38 17.44 -49.91
N GLU A 47 6.12 17.83 -49.73
CA GLU A 47 5.64 19.17 -50.11
C GLU A 47 6.21 20.26 -49.18
N SER A 48 6.32 19.98 -47.88
CA SER A 48 6.94 20.90 -46.91
C SER A 48 8.43 21.12 -47.20
N ALA A 49 9.13 20.12 -47.74
CA ALA A 49 10.53 20.24 -48.17
C ALA A 49 10.69 20.93 -49.53
N SER A 50 9.66 20.90 -50.38
CA SER A 50 9.66 21.50 -51.72
C SER A 50 9.13 22.93 -51.76
N ALA A 51 8.55 23.42 -50.65
CA ALA A 51 8.04 24.78 -50.51
C ALA A 51 9.18 25.81 -50.58
N VAL A 52 9.47 26.30 -51.80
CA VAL A 52 10.26 27.51 -52.01
C VAL A 52 9.51 28.69 -51.38
N PRO A 53 10.17 29.58 -50.60
CA PRO A 53 9.50 30.67 -49.89
C PRO A 53 9.11 31.78 -50.88
N LEU A 54 8.07 31.56 -51.67
CA LEU A 54 7.49 32.57 -52.54
C LEU A 54 6.15 33.11 -52.04
N ASP A 55 5.48 32.45 -51.08
CA ASP A 55 4.19 32.89 -50.58
C ASP A 55 4.05 32.65 -49.07
N ASN A 56 3.96 33.73 -48.28
CA ASN A 56 3.95 33.70 -46.81
C ASN A 56 2.70 33.00 -46.19
N LYS A 57 1.81 32.42 -47.01
CA LYS A 57 0.57 31.75 -46.59
C LYS A 57 0.60 30.22 -46.70
N SER A 58 1.45 29.64 -47.55
CA SER A 58 1.55 28.19 -47.72
C SER A 58 2.17 27.42 -46.54
N PRO A 59 3.18 27.93 -45.79
CA PRO A 59 3.78 27.16 -44.71
C PRO A 59 2.84 27.02 -43.50
N ASP A 60 1.96 28.00 -43.23
CA ASP A 60 1.00 27.97 -42.11
C ASP A 60 -0.15 26.98 -42.32
N VAL A 61 -0.50 26.72 -43.58
CA VAL A 61 -1.55 25.74 -43.94
C VAL A 61 -1.01 24.31 -43.78
N LEU A 62 0.21 24.03 -44.26
CA LEU A 62 0.83 22.71 -44.16
C LEU A 62 1.13 22.31 -42.71
N THR A 63 1.60 23.24 -41.87
CA THR A 63 1.82 22.98 -40.43
C THR A 63 0.49 22.70 -39.72
N ARG A 64 -0.57 23.44 -40.05
CA ARG A 64 -1.92 23.18 -39.51
C ARG A 64 -2.42 21.79 -39.90
N ILE A 65 -2.27 21.38 -41.15
CA ILE A 65 -2.70 20.06 -41.62
C ILE A 65 -1.88 18.96 -40.94
N SER A 66 -0.57 19.15 -40.79
CA SER A 66 0.30 18.21 -40.05
C SER A 66 -0.19 18.03 -38.60
N GLY A 67 -0.53 19.12 -37.90
CA GLY A 67 -1.05 19.02 -36.53
C GLY A 67 -2.40 18.30 -36.44
N HIS A 68 -3.29 18.48 -37.42
CA HIS A 68 -4.57 17.75 -37.46
C HIS A 68 -4.36 16.27 -37.81
N LEU A 69 -3.37 15.96 -38.66
CA LEU A 69 -3.01 14.58 -38.98
C LEU A 69 -2.46 13.85 -37.75
N GLU A 70 -1.57 14.48 -36.98
CA GLU A 70 -1.05 13.91 -35.73
C GLU A 70 -2.18 13.61 -34.75
N HIS A 71 -3.14 14.53 -34.61
CA HIS A 71 -4.32 14.32 -33.79
C HIS A 71 -5.15 13.12 -34.28
N LEU A 72 -5.35 13.00 -35.59
CA LEU A 72 -6.13 11.93 -36.19
C LEU A 72 -5.45 10.55 -36.02
N VAL A 73 -4.13 10.48 -36.19
CA VAL A 73 -3.34 9.27 -35.91
C VAL A 73 -3.48 8.84 -34.45
N ALA A 74 -3.51 9.80 -33.51
CA ALA A 74 -3.71 9.50 -32.09
C ALA A 74 -5.12 8.97 -31.76
N LEU A 75 -6.11 9.22 -32.63
CA LEU A 75 -7.49 8.75 -32.47
C LEU A 75 -7.74 7.37 -33.06
N VAL A 76 -6.76 6.76 -33.76
CA VAL A 76 -6.91 5.40 -34.30
C VAL A 76 -7.12 4.43 -33.13
N PRO A 77 -8.30 3.79 -33.01
CA PRO A 77 -8.65 3.12 -31.79
C PRO A 77 -8.11 1.69 -31.76
N SER A 78 -7.66 1.25 -30.58
CA SER A 78 -7.32 -0.15 -30.31
C SER A 78 -8.57 -1.00 -30.03
N PHE A 79 -9.64 -0.38 -29.55
CA PHE A 79 -10.93 -1.00 -29.27
C PHE A 79 -12.01 -0.50 -30.22
N LEU A 80 -12.81 -1.41 -30.77
CA LEU A 80 -13.82 -1.11 -31.78
C LEU A 80 -15.20 -0.88 -31.13
N GLY A 81 -15.25 0.09 -30.22
CA GLY A 81 -16.47 0.52 -29.54
C GLY A 81 -17.19 1.67 -30.24
N GLU A 82 -18.45 1.91 -29.86
CA GLU A 82 -19.29 2.96 -30.47
C GLU A 82 -18.65 4.35 -30.36
N ARG A 83 -18.17 4.68 -29.15
CA ARG A 83 -17.59 6.00 -28.86
C ARG A 83 -16.29 6.22 -29.62
N GLU A 84 -15.41 5.23 -29.59
CA GLU A 84 -14.09 5.29 -30.21
C GLU A 84 -14.20 5.45 -31.73
N LEU A 85 -15.09 4.68 -32.36
CA LEU A 85 -15.34 4.76 -33.79
C LEU A 85 -16.04 6.07 -34.19
N ALA A 86 -16.98 6.56 -33.37
CA ALA A 86 -17.64 7.84 -33.63
C ALA A 86 -16.67 9.02 -33.57
N LEU A 87 -15.73 9.01 -32.59
CA LEU A 87 -14.70 10.03 -32.48
C LEU A 87 -13.77 10.04 -33.69
N LEU A 88 -13.29 8.87 -34.12
CA LEU A 88 -12.45 8.75 -35.31
C LEU A 88 -13.20 9.23 -36.57
N LEU A 89 -14.44 8.81 -36.77
CA LEU A 89 -15.25 9.20 -37.93
C LEU A 89 -15.50 10.72 -37.98
N SER A 90 -15.77 11.35 -36.83
CA SER A 90 -15.90 12.80 -36.74
C SER A 90 -14.58 13.49 -37.12
N ALA A 91 -13.46 13.03 -36.57
CA ALA A 91 -12.15 13.61 -36.87
C ALA A 91 -11.75 13.44 -38.36
N LEU A 92 -12.04 12.28 -38.95
CA LEU A 92 -11.85 12.04 -40.39
C LEU A 92 -12.71 12.97 -41.25
N HIS A 93 -13.95 13.23 -40.84
CA HIS A 93 -14.83 14.16 -41.54
C HIS A 93 -14.29 15.59 -41.49
N ASP A 94 -13.89 16.05 -40.30
CA ASP A 94 -13.34 17.40 -40.10
C ASP A 94 -12.02 17.58 -40.87
N PHE A 95 -11.17 16.55 -40.89
CA PHE A 95 -9.94 16.53 -41.66
C PHE A 95 -10.18 16.61 -43.18
N GLY A 96 -11.17 15.89 -43.69
CA GLY A 96 -11.57 15.97 -45.09
C GLY A 96 -12.15 17.35 -45.50
N GLN A 97 -12.69 18.12 -44.57
CA GLN A 97 -13.10 19.50 -44.86
C GLN A 97 -11.90 20.44 -45.00
N LEU A 98 -10.86 20.24 -44.19
CA LEU A 98 -9.62 21.00 -44.24
C LEU A 98 -8.87 20.78 -45.57
N SER A 99 -8.92 19.57 -46.13
CA SER A 99 -8.24 19.25 -47.38
C SER A 99 -8.80 19.96 -48.61
N ASN A 100 -10.05 20.45 -48.58
CA ASN A 100 -10.63 21.22 -49.69
C ASN A 100 -9.93 22.57 -49.94
N THR A 101 -9.04 22.98 -49.05
CA THR A 101 -8.25 24.21 -49.15
C THR A 101 -6.89 24.04 -49.85
N LEU A 102 -6.49 22.80 -50.17
CA LEU A 102 -5.15 22.40 -50.62
C LEU A 102 -4.98 22.26 -52.14
N GLY A 103 -5.81 22.94 -52.96
CA GLY A 103 -5.97 22.73 -54.42
C GLY A 103 -4.73 22.88 -55.33
N THR A 104 -3.51 22.84 -54.80
CA THR A 104 -2.23 23.05 -55.48
C THR A 104 -1.29 21.82 -55.47
N HIS A 105 -1.60 20.73 -54.75
CA HIS A 105 -0.67 19.59 -54.58
C HIS A 105 -1.29 18.24 -55.03
N PRO A 106 -1.01 17.74 -56.25
CA PRO A 106 -1.72 16.61 -56.84
C PRO A 106 -1.52 15.28 -56.09
N LYS A 107 -0.31 15.01 -55.57
CA LYS A 107 -0.03 13.79 -54.79
C LYS A 107 -0.72 13.80 -53.43
N LEU A 108 -0.73 14.97 -52.78
CA LEU A 108 -1.43 15.14 -51.51
C LEU A 108 -2.94 15.01 -51.71
N GLN A 109 -3.47 15.56 -52.81
CA GLN A 109 -4.88 15.43 -53.16
C GLN A 109 -5.27 13.97 -53.41
N GLU A 110 -4.47 13.20 -54.16
CA GLU A 110 -4.72 11.77 -54.40
C GLU A 110 -4.78 10.98 -53.08
N SER A 111 -3.83 11.21 -52.16
CA SER A 111 -3.84 10.56 -50.84
C SER A 111 -5.04 10.98 -49.98
N MET A 112 -5.48 12.24 -50.06
CA MET A 112 -6.67 12.73 -49.36
C MET A 112 -7.97 12.14 -49.93
N GLU A 113 -8.06 11.97 -51.24
CA GLU A 113 -9.21 11.34 -51.90
C GLU A 113 -9.32 9.86 -51.51
N SER A 114 -8.19 9.13 -51.44
CA SER A 114 -8.15 7.75 -50.92
C SER A 114 -8.66 7.69 -49.48
N LEU A 115 -8.13 8.55 -48.60
CA LEU A 115 -8.54 8.64 -47.20
C LEU A 115 -10.04 8.93 -47.04
N TYR A 116 -10.58 9.83 -47.87
CA TYR A 116 -12.01 10.14 -47.88
C TYR A 116 -12.87 8.95 -48.30
N CYS A 117 -12.46 8.23 -49.36
CA CYS A 117 -13.13 7.02 -49.81
C CYS A 117 -13.16 5.94 -48.72
N HIS A 118 -12.02 5.66 -48.06
CA HIS A 118 -11.96 4.69 -46.98
C HIS A 118 -12.69 5.15 -45.71
N SER A 119 -12.73 6.45 -45.40
CA SER A 119 -13.55 7.01 -44.32
C SER A 119 -15.05 6.78 -44.56
N LYS A 120 -15.53 7.00 -45.80
CA LYS A 120 -16.92 6.71 -46.16
C LYS A 120 -17.23 5.21 -46.09
N ALA A 121 -16.30 4.36 -46.52
CA ALA A 121 -16.42 2.91 -46.41
C ALA A 121 -16.47 2.45 -44.94
N LEU A 122 -15.62 3.03 -44.08
CA LEU A 122 -15.64 2.78 -42.63
C LEU A 122 -16.99 3.16 -42.03
N ASN A 123 -17.54 4.33 -42.34
CA ASN A 123 -18.84 4.74 -41.83
C ASN A 123 -19.95 3.75 -42.23
N ALA A 124 -19.93 3.28 -43.48
CA ALA A 124 -20.88 2.26 -43.95
C ALA A 124 -20.67 0.89 -43.29
N ALA A 125 -19.42 0.47 -43.03
CA ALA A 125 -19.11 -0.75 -42.30
C ALA A 125 -19.58 -0.67 -40.83
N VAL A 126 -19.30 0.44 -40.15
CA VAL A 126 -19.76 0.71 -38.78
C VAL A 126 -21.29 0.67 -38.69
N ALA A 127 -22.00 1.26 -39.66
CA ALA A 127 -23.45 1.22 -39.69
C ALA A 127 -24.00 -0.20 -39.92
N ARG A 128 -23.35 -1.01 -40.77
CA ARG A 128 -23.75 -2.41 -41.01
C ARG A 128 -23.51 -3.29 -39.78
N ASP A 129 -22.39 -3.09 -39.10
CA ASP A 129 -21.96 -3.91 -37.97
C ASP A 129 -22.33 -3.30 -36.61
N ALA A 130 -23.21 -2.30 -36.59
CA ALA A 130 -23.58 -1.53 -35.41
C ALA A 130 -24.03 -2.41 -34.24
N ALA A 131 -24.76 -3.50 -34.50
CA ALA A 131 -25.20 -4.43 -33.46
C ALA A 131 -24.02 -5.15 -32.77
N VAL A 132 -22.98 -5.51 -33.52
CA VAL A 132 -21.77 -6.15 -32.97
C VAL A 132 -20.94 -5.13 -32.19
N ILE A 133 -20.81 -3.91 -32.71
CA ILE A 133 -20.11 -2.80 -32.06
C ILE A 133 -20.80 -2.42 -30.73
N SER A 134 -22.12 -2.37 -30.73
CA SER A 134 -22.92 -2.12 -29.52
C SER A 134 -22.76 -3.23 -28.48
N LEU A 135 -22.74 -4.49 -28.94
CA LEU A 135 -22.49 -5.64 -28.08
C LEU A 135 -21.09 -5.59 -27.45
N LEU A 136 -20.06 -5.21 -28.23
CA LEU A 136 -18.70 -5.04 -27.71
C LEU A 136 -18.64 -3.95 -26.64
N THR A 137 -19.23 -2.79 -26.94
CA THR A 137 -19.29 -1.64 -26.02
C THR A 137 -19.97 -2.04 -24.71
N THR A 138 -21.14 -2.69 -24.79
CA THR A 138 -21.87 -3.20 -23.62
C THR A 138 -21.02 -4.18 -22.80
N LYS A 139 -20.30 -5.11 -23.45
CA LYS A 139 -19.45 -6.08 -22.74
C LYS A 139 -18.29 -5.38 -22.03
N ARG A 140 -17.63 -4.41 -22.66
CA ARG A 140 -16.58 -3.60 -22.03
C ARG A 140 -17.13 -2.87 -20.81
N ASP A 141 -18.27 -2.19 -20.96
CA ASP A 141 -18.85 -1.37 -19.88
C ASP A 141 -19.29 -2.22 -18.69
N HIS A 142 -19.88 -3.39 -18.93
CA HIS A 142 -20.20 -4.34 -17.87
C HIS A 142 -18.95 -4.84 -17.16
N PHE A 143 -17.87 -5.13 -17.89
CA PHE A 143 -16.62 -5.58 -17.28
C PHE A 143 -15.94 -4.48 -16.48
N ALA A 144 -15.90 -3.25 -16.99
CA ALA A 144 -15.39 -2.09 -16.26
C ALA A 144 -16.17 -1.86 -14.96
N LYS A 145 -17.51 -1.89 -15.03
CA LYS A 145 -18.38 -1.79 -13.86
C LYS A 145 -18.12 -2.92 -12.86
N PHE A 146 -17.99 -4.15 -13.34
CA PHE A 146 -17.66 -5.30 -12.48
C PHE A 146 -16.32 -5.12 -11.76
N LEU A 147 -15.29 -4.61 -12.46
CA LEU A 147 -13.99 -4.34 -11.85
C LEU A 147 -14.08 -3.25 -10.77
N ASP A 148 -14.82 -2.18 -11.03
CA ASP A 148 -15.04 -1.10 -10.03
C ASP A 148 -15.78 -1.65 -8.79
N GLU A 149 -16.83 -2.44 -8.99
CA GLU A 149 -17.56 -3.09 -7.89
C GLU A 149 -16.66 -4.06 -7.12
N ALA A 150 -15.82 -4.84 -7.80
CA ALA A 150 -14.89 -5.76 -7.16
C ALA A 150 -13.86 -5.01 -6.29
N VAL A 151 -13.35 -3.87 -6.75
CA VAL A 151 -12.46 -3.01 -5.96
C VAL A 151 -13.17 -2.50 -4.71
N GLN A 152 -14.42 -2.02 -4.84
CA GLN A 152 -15.21 -1.55 -3.70
C GLN A 152 -15.47 -2.67 -2.68
N VAL A 153 -15.84 -3.87 -3.14
CA VAL A 153 -16.05 -5.04 -2.27
C VAL A 153 -14.77 -5.40 -1.53
N LEU A 154 -13.63 -5.42 -2.21
CA LEU A 154 -12.35 -5.72 -1.59
C LEU A 154 -11.99 -4.67 -0.53
N GLN A 155 -12.16 -3.39 -0.82
CA GLN A 155 -11.92 -2.30 0.14
C GLN A 155 -12.84 -2.42 1.37
N ASN A 156 -14.13 -2.64 1.17
CA ASN A 156 -15.10 -2.82 2.25
C ASN A 156 -14.77 -4.06 3.10
N SER A 157 -14.37 -5.17 2.46
CA SER A 157 -13.96 -6.39 3.17
C SER A 157 -12.68 -6.18 3.99
N HIS A 158 -11.77 -5.34 3.51
CA HIS A 158 -10.55 -4.97 4.22
C HIS A 158 -10.88 -4.09 5.43
N SER A 159 -11.74 -3.08 5.26
CA SER A 159 -12.21 -2.23 6.36
C SER A 159 -12.86 -3.06 7.46
N ARG A 160 -13.81 -3.93 7.11
CA ARG A 160 -14.50 -4.79 8.07
C ARG A 160 -13.56 -5.76 8.79
N ARG A 161 -12.55 -6.32 8.10
CA ARG A 161 -11.54 -7.16 8.74
C ARG A 161 -10.66 -6.38 9.71
N LEU A 162 -10.28 -5.13 9.36
CA LEU A 162 -9.51 -4.27 10.25
C LEU A 162 -10.29 -3.93 11.53
N GLU A 163 -11.57 -3.60 11.41
CA GLU A 163 -12.47 -3.37 12.55
C GLU A 163 -12.53 -4.61 13.47
N GLN A 164 -12.71 -5.80 12.91
CA GLN A 164 -12.72 -7.05 13.68
C GLN A 164 -11.41 -7.30 14.44
N TYR A 165 -10.26 -7.01 13.82
CA TYR A 165 -8.98 -7.13 14.52
C TYR A 165 -8.82 -6.11 15.64
N GLN A 166 -9.30 -4.89 15.45
CA GLN A 166 -9.27 -3.86 16.48
C GLN A 166 -10.13 -4.26 17.69
N GLU A 167 -11.36 -4.71 17.46
CA GLU A 167 -12.25 -5.21 18.52
C GLU A 167 -11.63 -6.38 19.30
N ALA A 168 -11.01 -7.34 18.59
CA ALA A 168 -10.34 -8.47 19.23
C ALA A 168 -9.15 -8.03 20.10
N ILE A 169 -8.34 -7.07 19.62
CA ILE A 169 -7.22 -6.52 20.39
C ILE A 169 -7.72 -5.79 21.64
N GLU A 170 -8.79 -5.00 21.53
CA GLU A 170 -9.40 -4.31 22.66
C GLU A 170 -9.92 -5.31 23.70
N GLN A 171 -10.61 -6.37 23.28
CA GLN A 171 -11.08 -7.43 24.15
C GLN A 171 -9.92 -8.14 24.86
N PHE A 172 -8.90 -8.61 24.12
CA PHE A 172 -7.74 -9.27 24.73
C PHE A 172 -6.99 -8.34 25.70
N THR A 173 -6.90 -7.05 25.38
CA THR A 173 -6.29 -6.06 26.27
C THR A 173 -7.11 -5.89 27.56
N ALA A 174 -8.43 -5.89 27.48
CA ALA A 174 -9.31 -5.82 28.65
C ALA A 174 -9.20 -7.08 29.52
N GLU A 175 -9.24 -8.26 28.91
CA GLU A 175 -9.05 -9.55 29.61
C GLU A 175 -7.67 -9.61 30.30
N PHE A 176 -6.63 -9.16 29.61
CA PHE A 176 -5.28 -9.08 30.18
C PHE A 176 -5.20 -8.12 31.37
N LYS A 177 -5.84 -6.94 31.29
CA LYS A 177 -5.91 -6.00 32.43
C LYS A 177 -6.63 -6.62 33.62
N LEU A 178 -7.77 -7.27 33.40
CA LEU A 178 -8.49 -7.99 34.45
C LEU A 178 -7.64 -9.09 35.09
N ALA A 179 -6.89 -9.84 34.27
CA ALA A 179 -5.97 -10.86 34.78
C ALA A 179 -4.80 -10.26 35.59
N LEU A 180 -4.34 -9.06 35.27
CA LEU A 180 -3.35 -8.33 36.08
C LEU A 180 -3.91 -7.81 37.40
N GLU A 181 -5.20 -7.49 37.42
CA GLU A 181 -5.94 -7.08 38.61
C GLU A 181 -6.32 -8.25 39.52
N ASP A 182 -6.01 -9.50 39.11
CA ASP A 182 -6.33 -10.71 39.85
C ASP A 182 -5.86 -10.62 41.31
N GLU A 183 -6.77 -11.04 42.19
CA GLU A 183 -6.67 -10.96 43.63
C GLU A 183 -5.44 -11.69 44.15
N HIS A 184 -5.03 -12.77 43.47
CA HIS A 184 -3.81 -13.52 43.80
C HIS A 184 -2.55 -12.68 43.62
N LEU A 185 -2.44 -11.89 42.54
CA LEU A 185 -1.26 -11.05 42.29
C LEU A 185 -1.21 -9.88 43.30
N GLN A 186 -2.36 -9.32 43.63
CA GLN A 186 -2.47 -8.30 44.68
C GLN A 186 -2.10 -8.86 46.05
N ARG A 187 -2.60 -10.04 46.42
CA ARG A 187 -2.24 -10.72 47.68
C ARG A 187 -0.75 -11.05 47.76
N VAL A 188 -0.11 -11.45 46.65
CA VAL A 188 1.34 -11.70 46.63
C VAL A 188 2.13 -10.40 46.88
N LYS A 189 1.74 -9.29 46.24
CA LYS A 189 2.36 -7.98 46.49
C LYS A 189 2.16 -7.53 47.94
N GLN A 190 0.96 -7.72 48.49
CA GLN A 190 0.66 -7.40 49.89
C GLN A 190 1.49 -8.24 50.85
N LEU A 191 1.57 -9.56 50.63
CA LEU A 191 2.38 -10.46 51.46
C LEU A 191 3.86 -10.09 51.44
N GLN A 192 4.39 -9.70 50.28
CA GLN A 192 5.77 -9.26 50.15
C GLN A 192 6.03 -7.96 50.95
N PHE A 193 5.10 -7.01 50.91
CA PHE A 193 5.17 -5.80 51.72
C PHE A 193 5.09 -6.09 53.22
N ASP A 194 4.20 -7.00 53.64
CA ASP A 194 4.04 -7.39 55.03
C ASP A 194 5.32 -8.08 55.57
N ILE A 195 5.92 -8.99 54.80
CA ILE A 195 7.20 -9.63 55.14
C ILE A 195 8.30 -8.58 55.32
N GLN A 196 8.44 -7.65 54.37
CA GLN A 196 9.47 -6.61 54.44
C GLN A 196 9.27 -5.68 55.66
N THR A 197 8.02 -5.39 56.00
CA THR A 197 7.66 -4.60 57.18
C THR A 197 8.04 -5.32 58.47
N ILE A 198 7.74 -6.62 58.57
CA ILE A 198 8.11 -7.47 59.71
C ILE A 198 9.63 -7.54 59.84
N GLU A 199 10.36 -7.80 58.76
CA GLU A 199 11.83 -7.87 58.77
C GLU A 199 12.47 -6.56 59.23
N THR A 200 11.94 -5.42 58.76
CA THR A 200 12.41 -4.09 59.16
C THR A 200 12.14 -3.84 60.65
N SER A 201 10.93 -4.17 61.12
CA SER A 201 10.53 -4.04 62.52
C SER A 201 11.40 -4.91 63.44
N MET A 202 11.59 -6.19 63.07
CA MET A 202 12.46 -7.12 63.80
C MET A 202 13.91 -6.64 63.85
N SER A 203 14.44 -6.17 62.72
CA SER A 203 15.81 -5.63 62.66
C SER A 203 15.97 -4.41 63.59
N THR A 204 14.97 -3.52 63.61
CA THR A 204 14.96 -2.33 64.48
C THR A 204 14.89 -2.72 65.96
N MET A 205 14.08 -3.74 66.30
CA MET A 205 13.93 -4.23 67.67
C MET A 205 15.19 -4.96 68.16
N LEU A 206 15.84 -5.74 67.29
CA LEU A 206 17.03 -6.52 67.62
C LEU A 206 18.32 -5.68 67.64
N LEU A 207 18.33 -4.52 66.98
CA LEU A 207 19.52 -3.66 66.87
C LEU A 207 20.14 -3.30 68.22
N PRO A 208 19.39 -2.82 69.24
CA PRO A 208 19.96 -2.50 70.55
C PRO A 208 20.55 -3.73 71.24
N HIS A 209 19.95 -4.91 71.06
CA HIS A 209 20.46 -6.16 71.64
C HIS A 209 21.78 -6.58 71.00
N PHE A 210 21.93 -6.39 69.69
CA PHE A 210 23.21 -6.60 69.01
C PHE A 210 24.27 -5.60 69.45
N GLU A 211 23.90 -4.34 69.72
CA GLU A 211 24.81 -3.34 70.27
C GLU A 211 25.28 -3.69 71.69
N ILE A 212 24.39 -4.20 72.53
CA ILE A 212 24.74 -4.74 73.86
C ILE A 212 25.72 -5.90 73.71
N CYS A 213 25.43 -6.88 72.85
CA CYS A 213 26.31 -8.02 72.62
C CYS A 213 27.70 -7.59 72.13
N ARG A 214 27.76 -6.62 71.21
CA ARG A 214 29.03 -6.04 70.72
C ARG A 214 29.81 -5.35 71.85
N THR A 215 29.11 -4.62 72.72
CA THR A 215 29.70 -3.95 73.88
C THR A 215 30.27 -4.97 74.86
N ILE A 216 29.53 -6.04 75.17
CA ILE A 216 29.99 -7.16 76.00
C ILE A 216 31.22 -7.82 75.37
N THR A 217 31.20 -8.08 74.06
CA THR A 217 32.35 -8.66 73.34
C THR A 217 33.60 -7.80 73.51
N THR A 218 33.44 -6.48 73.35
CA THR A 218 34.54 -5.51 73.41
C THR A 218 35.08 -5.41 74.84
N ALA A 219 34.18 -5.36 75.84
CA ALA A 219 34.55 -5.37 77.24
C ALA A 219 35.30 -6.68 77.60
N ASN A 220 34.76 -7.84 77.23
CA ASN A 220 35.35 -9.15 77.50
C ASN A 220 36.76 -9.29 76.90
N ALA A 221 36.98 -8.77 75.68
CA ALA A 221 38.29 -8.74 75.03
C ALA A 221 39.29 -7.80 75.72
N GLN A 222 38.83 -6.77 76.42
CA GLN A 222 39.68 -5.79 77.12
C GLN A 222 39.97 -6.17 78.59
N VAL A 223 39.23 -7.10 79.19
CA VAL A 223 39.51 -7.58 80.56
C VAL A 223 40.77 -8.45 80.55
N GLN A 224 41.88 -7.90 81.07
CA GLN A 224 43.10 -8.67 81.31
C GLN A 224 42.82 -9.77 82.36
N SER A 225 43.31 -10.99 82.07
CA SER A 225 42.99 -12.22 82.83
C SER A 225 43.39 -12.23 84.32
N VAL A 226 44.06 -11.21 84.80
CA VAL A 226 44.72 -11.19 86.12
C VAL A 226 43.80 -10.68 87.25
N GLY A 227 42.59 -10.20 86.94
CA GLY A 227 41.62 -9.70 87.93
C GLY A 227 40.15 -9.94 87.62
N SER A 228 39.82 -10.92 86.79
CA SER A 228 38.43 -11.20 86.41
C SER A 228 37.67 -11.88 87.54
N THR A 229 36.54 -11.29 87.95
CA THR A 229 35.57 -11.85 88.92
C THR A 229 34.75 -13.03 88.36
N PHE A 230 34.82 -13.29 87.04
CA PHE A 230 34.07 -14.36 86.38
C PHE A 230 34.92 -15.63 86.21
N SER A 231 34.31 -16.77 86.50
CA SER A 231 34.89 -18.09 86.25
C SER A 231 35.07 -18.33 84.74
N LYS A 232 35.88 -19.35 84.40
CA LYS A 232 36.13 -19.74 83.00
C LYS A 232 34.87 -20.26 82.31
N ALA A 233 33.97 -20.93 83.04
CA ALA A 233 32.71 -21.44 82.52
C ALA A 233 31.75 -20.31 82.16
N GLU A 234 31.57 -19.34 83.06
CA GLU A 234 30.69 -18.18 82.84
C GLU A 234 31.15 -17.32 81.65
N ARG A 235 32.47 -17.17 81.45
CA ARG A 235 33.02 -16.51 80.25
C ARG A 235 32.73 -17.29 78.97
N GLY A 236 32.77 -18.62 79.02
CA GLY A 236 32.40 -19.48 77.89
C GLY A 236 30.91 -19.36 77.52
N ASP A 237 30.04 -19.25 78.52
CA ASP A 237 28.59 -19.06 78.31
C ASP A 237 28.29 -17.71 77.67
N ILE A 238 28.98 -16.64 78.12
CA ILE A 238 28.87 -15.30 77.54
C ILE A 238 29.34 -15.28 76.09
N ASP A 239 30.49 -15.86 75.79
CA ASP A 239 31.01 -15.92 74.40
C ASP A 239 30.09 -16.74 73.49
N THR A 240 29.51 -17.83 74.00
CA THR A 240 28.54 -18.67 73.27
C THR A 240 27.27 -17.88 72.94
N PHE A 241 26.72 -17.14 73.91
CA PHE A 241 25.56 -16.28 73.72
C PHE A 241 25.83 -15.19 72.67
N VAL A 242 26.95 -14.48 72.79
CA VAL A 242 27.36 -13.42 71.86
C VAL A 242 27.59 -13.95 70.45
N CYS A 243 28.28 -15.08 70.30
CA CYS A 243 28.50 -15.70 68.99
C CYS A 243 27.18 -16.13 68.33
N THR A 244 26.23 -16.64 69.13
CA THR A 244 24.91 -17.04 68.63
C THR A 244 24.09 -15.82 68.17
N ALA A 245 24.13 -14.72 68.92
CA ALA A 245 23.50 -13.46 68.54
C ALA A 245 24.12 -12.86 67.26
N ALA A 246 25.45 -12.93 67.11
CA ALA A 246 26.14 -12.47 65.90
C ALA A 246 25.75 -13.27 64.65
N LYS A 247 25.63 -14.60 64.77
CA LYS A 247 25.15 -15.46 63.67
C LYS A 247 23.70 -15.16 63.30
N LEU A 248 22.85 -14.84 64.28
CA LEU A 248 21.47 -14.42 64.02
C LEU A 248 21.41 -13.10 63.24
N LYS A 249 22.25 -12.12 63.58
CA LYS A 249 22.34 -10.82 62.88
C LYS A 249 22.74 -10.96 61.41
N ASN A 250 23.66 -11.88 61.12
CA ASN A 250 24.19 -12.08 59.76
C ASN A 250 23.32 -12.99 58.89
N GLY A 251 22.23 -13.56 59.44
CA GLY A 251 21.38 -14.52 58.72
C GLY A 251 21.97 -15.93 58.62
N ASP A 252 23.06 -16.23 59.34
CA ASP A 252 23.78 -17.53 59.29
C ASP A 252 23.11 -18.61 60.16
N MET A 253 22.00 -18.29 60.83
CA MET A 253 21.20 -19.23 61.61
C MET A 253 20.01 -19.72 60.78
N ALA A 254 20.12 -20.92 60.22
CA ALA A 254 18.95 -21.63 59.72
C ALA A 254 18.18 -22.21 60.92
N PHE A 255 16.99 -21.67 61.20
CA PHE A 255 16.02 -22.36 62.06
C PHE A 255 15.58 -23.63 61.32
N ARG A 256 16.13 -24.79 61.70
CA ARG A 256 15.56 -26.07 61.22
C ARG A 256 14.12 -26.14 61.72
N ARG A 257 13.20 -26.33 60.77
CA ARG A 257 11.80 -26.71 61.06
C ARG A 257 11.74 -28.00 61.85
#